data_AF-A0A316QIG9-F1
#
_entry.id   AF-A0A316QIG9-F1
#
_cell.length_a   1.000
_cell.length_b   1.000
_cell.length_c   1.000
_cell.angle_alpha   90.00
_cell.angle_beta   90.00
_cell.angle_gamma   90.00
#
_symmetry.space_group_name_H-M   'P 1'
#
loop_
_entity.id
_entity.type
_entity.pdbx_description
1 polymer ?
#
loop_
_entity_poly.entity_id
_entity_poly.type
_entity_poly.pdbx_seq_one_letter_code
_entity_poly.pdbx_strand_id
1 'polypeptide(L)' 'MNMRLVTIYANGRIMLPAEIRRRLNIKAGDSLAFFISQDDEIILRRACWRTYNF' A
#
# COMPACT_ATOMS: atom_id res chain seq x y z
N MET A 1 -5.07 -16.32 -5.35
CA MET A 1 -5.00 -15.01 -4.67
C MET A 1 -5.50 -15.23 -3.25
N ASN A 2 -4.73 -14.90 -2.22
CA ASN A 2 -5.17 -15.04 -0.83
C ASN A 2 -5.62 -13.68 -0.32
N MET A 3 -6.93 -13.52 -0.11
CA MET A 3 -7.50 -12.34 0.54
C MET A 3 -7.05 -12.31 2.00
N ARG A 4 -6.50 -11.18 2.44
CA ARG A 4 -6.12 -10.96 3.85
C ARG A 4 -6.96 -9.82 4.39
N LEU A 5 -7.67 -10.08 5.48
CA LEU A 5 -8.38 -9.04 6.21
C LEU A 5 -7.35 -8.15 6.92
N VAL A 6 -7.49 -6.84 6.75
CA VAL A 6 -6.68 -5.83 7.43
C VAL A 6 -7.60 -4.92 8.22
N THR A 7 -7.17 -4.53 9.41
CA THR A 7 -7.89 -3.56 10.24
C THR A 7 -7.50 -2.15 9.83
N ILE A 8 -8.50 -1.30 9.59
CA ILE A 8 -8.32 0.14 9.50
C ILE A 8 -8.42 0.69 10.93
N TYR A 9 -7.35 1.32 11.41
CA TYR A 9 -7.28 1.94 12.72
C TYR A 9 -7.88 3.35 12.70
N ALA A 10 -8.07 3.91 13.89
CA ALA A 10 -8.44 5.32 14.06
C ALA A 10 -7.51 6.25 13.24
N ASN A 11 -8.13 7.26 12.63
CA ASN A 11 -7.50 8.22 11.72
C ASN A 11 -7.06 7.64 10.37
N GLY A 12 -7.71 6.58 9.88
CA GLY A 12 -7.49 6.05 8.53
C GLY A 12 -6.16 5.31 8.33
N ARG A 13 -5.47 4.95 9.42
CA ARG A 13 -4.21 4.21 9.34
C ARG A 13 -4.48 2.75 9.04
N ILE A 14 -3.73 2.17 8.10
CA ILE A 14 -3.75 0.75 7.81
C ILE A 14 -2.43 0.10 8.23
N MET A 15 -2.51 -1.09 8.82
CA MET A 15 -1.32 -1.89 9.11
C MET A 15 -1.09 -2.87 7.97
N LEU A 16 0.11 -2.84 7.39
CA LEU A 16 0.56 -3.85 6.45
C LEU A 16 1.09 -5.08 7.21
N PRO A 17 0.49 -6.28 7.03
CA PRO A 17 0.99 -7.52 7.62
C PRO A 17 2.47 -7.75 7.32
N ALA A 18 3.19 -8.35 8.28
CA ALA A 18 4.64 -8.57 8.18
C ALA A 18 5.04 -9.42 6.96
N GLU A 19 4.17 -10.31 6.49
CA GLU A 19 4.37 -11.11 5.27
C GLU A 19 4.46 -10.21 4.02
N ILE A 20 3.51 -9.28 3.84
CA ILE A 20 3.47 -8.35 2.71
C ILE A 20 4.68 -7.41 2.75
N ARG A 21 5.01 -6.85 3.93
CA ARG A 21 6.17 -5.97 4.09
C ARG A 21 7.47 -6.67 3.71
N ARG A 22 7.67 -7.93 4.14
CA ARG A 22 8.87 -8.71 3.79
C ARG A 22 8.92 -9.03 2.30
N ARG A 23 7.82 -9.50 1.71
CA ARG A 23 7.74 -9.86 0.29
C ARG A 23 8.02 -8.69 -0.64
N LEU A 24 7.52 -7.50 -0.30
CA LEU A 24 7.68 -6.28 -1.11
C LEU A 24 8.83 -5.39 -0.64
N ASN A 25 9.60 -5.84 0.36
CA ASN A 25 10.70 -5.11 1.00
C ASN A 25 10.31 -3.68 1.44
N ILE A 26 9.10 -3.49 1.97
CA ILE A 26 8.60 -2.19 2.43
C ILE A 26 9.14 -1.92 3.83
N LYS A 27 9.83 -0.79 3.99
CA LYS A 27 10.48 -0.36 5.23
C LYS A 27 9.79 0.86 5.83
N ALA A 28 10.04 1.11 7.11
CA ALA A 28 9.60 2.36 7.74
C ALA A 28 10.24 3.56 7.02
N GLY A 29 9.44 4.57 6.69
CA GLY A 29 9.87 5.72 5.88
C GLY A 29 9.71 5.57 4.38
N ASP A 30 9.39 4.37 3.86
CA ASP A 30 9.05 4.21 2.44
C ASP A 30 7.72 4.93 2.13
N SER A 31 7.72 5.74 1.08
CA SER A 31 6.49 6.32 0.54
C SER A 31 5.79 5.34 -0.41
N LEU A 32 4.48 5.19 -0.22
CA LEU A 32 3.61 4.43 -1.11
C LEU A 32 2.58 5.37 -1.73
N ALA A 33 2.32 5.21 -3.01
CA ALA A 33 1.22 5.88 -3.68
C ALA A 33 -0.04 5.01 -3.62
N PHE A 34 -1.17 5.70 -3.43
CA PHE A 34 -2.50 5.15 -3.48
C PHE A 34 -3.12 5.45 -4.84
N PHE A 35 -3.69 4.42 -5.45
CA PHE A 35 -4.52 4.52 -6.65
C PHE A 35 -5.83 3.78 -6.40
N ILE A 36 -6.89 4.23 -7.06
CA ILE A 36 -8.17 3.52 -7.12
C ILE A 36 -8.31 3.04 -8.57
N SER A 37 -8.49 1.72 -8.74
CA SER A 37 -8.73 1.14 -10.07
C SER A 37 -10.14 1.46 -10.56
N GLN A 38 -10.46 1.09 -11.80
CA GLN A 38 -11.81 1.22 -12.33
C GLN A 38 -12.81 0.26 -11.67
N ASP A 39 -12.30 -0.79 -11.00
CA ASP A 39 -13.09 -1.82 -10.30
C ASP A 39 -13.18 -1.54 -8.79
N ASP A 40 -12.99 -0.27 -8.38
CA ASP A 40 -13.01 0.19 -6.98
C ASP A 40 -11.98 -0.52 -6.07
N GLU A 41 -10.90 -1.05 -6.63
CA GLU A 41 -9.81 -1.64 -5.87
C GLU A 41 -8.78 -0.58 -5.45
N ILE A 42 -8.35 -0.65 -4.18
CA ILE A 42 -7.22 0.17 -3.71
C ILE A 42 -5.90 -0.51 -4.07
N ILE A 43 -5.12 0.15 -4.93
CA ILE A 43 -3.79 -0.30 -5.35
C ILE A 43 -2.73 0.53 -4.63
N LEU A 44 -1.85 -0.16 -3.91
CA LEU A 44 -0.66 0.42 -3.29
C LEU A 44 0.59 0.11 -4.12
N ARG A 45 1.33 1.15 -4.51
CA ARG A 45 2.59 1.01 -5.24
C ARG A 45 3.70 1.78 -4.53
N ARG A 46 4.92 1.24 -4.54
CA ARG A 46 6.10 1.98 -4.08
C ARG A 46 6.24 3.27 -4.87
N ALA A 47 6.23 4.41 -4.19
CA ALA A 47 6.41 5.69 -4.84
C ALA A 47 7.89 5.85 -5.19
N CYS A 48 8.21 5.79 -6.48
CA CYS A 48 9.49 6.26 -6.96
C CYS A 48 9.30 7.71 -7.42
N TRP A 49 10.07 8.63 -6.87
CA TRP A 49 10.00 10.08 -7.16
C TRP A 49 10.06 10.38 -8.67
N ARG A 50 10.69 9.50 -9.46
CA ARG A 50 10.82 9.59 -10.92
C ARG A 50 9.53 9.38 -11.72
N THR A 51 8.45 8.89 -11.10
CA THR A 51 7.21 8.48 -11.82
C THR A 51 6.01 9.39 -11.58
N TYR A 52 6.18 10.50 -10.86
CA TYR A 52 5.09 11.42 -10.51
C TYR A 52 5.36 12.83 -11.06
N ASN A 53 5.48 12.94 -12.38
CA ASN A 53 5.14 14.17 -13.10
C ASN A 53 3.73 13.95 -13.67
N PHE A 54 2.74 14.50 -12.97
CA PHE A 54 1.41 14.77 -13.53
C PHE A 54 1.39 16.20 -14.03
#